data_AF-A0A973BV83-F1
#
_entry.id   AF-A0A973BV83-F1
#
_cell.length_a   1.000
_cell.length_b   1.000
_cell.length_c   1.000
_cell.angle_alpha   90.00
_cell.angle_beta   90.00
_cell.angle_gamma   90.00
#
_symmetry.space_group_name_H-M   'P 1'
#
loop_
_entity.id
_entity.type
_entity.pdbx_description
1 polymer ?
#
loop_
_entity_poly.entity_id
_entity_poly.type
_entity_poly.pdbx_seq_one_letter_code
_entity_poly.pdbx_strand_id
1 'polypeptide(L)'
;MVIVRPWVDPLVDDTGFDPRSRYVETFWLGVLGPTATWLLRRFVDGLDRSPDGYSLDLTATARSMGLAYQPDRPTSPFGRALERCVMFGATHTLSDGFAVRRRLPPVTARHLRRLPASVREAHDTWLTEVVTLDGLTRAHRLAIALRECGDGCDEVEHHLVALGVDRTTAATVADNERLVAAEASPDDAESRD
;
A
#
# COMPACT_ATOMS: atom_id res chain seq x y z
N MET A 1 -13.52 -12.89 -14.69
CA MET A 1 -12.07 -12.75 -14.47
C MET A 1 -11.62 -11.44 -15.10
N VAL A 2 -10.70 -10.74 -14.45
CA VAL A 2 -10.03 -9.54 -14.98
C VAL A 2 -8.53 -9.66 -14.74
N ILE A 3 -7.71 -8.96 -15.51
CA ILE A 3 -6.27 -8.93 -15.29
C ILE A 3 -5.87 -7.70 -14.49
N VAL A 4 -5.15 -7.90 -13.38
CA VAL A 4 -4.52 -6.84 -12.60
C VAL A 4 -3.06 -6.76 -13.03
N ARG A 5 -2.58 -5.58 -13.41
CA ARG A 5 -1.20 -5.32 -13.83
C ARG A 5 -0.58 -4.18 -13.04
N PRO A 6 0.75 -4.14 -12.87
CA PRO A 6 1.39 -2.98 -12.27
C PRO A 6 1.19 -1.76 -13.17
N TRP A 7 0.90 -0.61 -12.56
CA TRP A 7 1.04 0.69 -13.19
C TRP A 7 2.34 1.33 -12.72
N VAL A 8 3.33 1.35 -13.61
CA VAL A 8 4.61 2.02 -13.38
C VAL A 8 4.43 3.52 -13.59
N ASP A 9 4.73 4.29 -12.56
CA ASP A 9 4.80 5.75 -12.57
C ASP A 9 6.06 6.16 -11.79
N PRO A 10 7.19 6.41 -12.48
CA PRO A 10 8.49 6.60 -11.82
C PRO A 10 8.47 7.65 -10.72
N LEU A 11 7.71 8.74 -10.90
CA LEU A 11 7.65 9.81 -9.90
C LEU A 11 6.99 9.34 -8.59
N VAL A 12 5.92 8.56 -8.70
CA VAL A 12 5.17 8.06 -7.54
C VAL A 12 5.81 6.79 -6.99
N ASP A 13 6.45 6.00 -7.84
CA ASP A 13 7.15 4.80 -7.42
C ASP A 13 8.36 5.14 -6.54
N ASP A 14 9.04 6.26 -6.80
CA ASP A 14 10.19 6.70 -5.99
C ASP A 14 9.79 7.39 -4.67
N THR A 15 8.65 8.10 -4.64
CA THR A 15 8.30 9.01 -3.53
C THR A 15 6.97 8.72 -2.85
N GLY A 16 6.22 7.75 -3.37
CA GLY A 16 4.91 7.38 -2.85
C GLY A 16 5.00 6.52 -1.58
N PHE A 17 3.84 6.07 -1.12
CA PHE A 17 3.67 5.25 0.07
C PHE A 17 2.97 3.94 -0.29
N ASP A 18 3.46 2.83 0.25
CA ASP A 18 2.81 1.53 0.09
C ASP A 18 1.36 1.56 0.63
N PRO A 19 0.36 0.98 -0.07
CA PRO A 19 -1.03 0.91 0.39
C PRO A 19 -1.28 0.27 1.75
N ARG A 20 -0.33 -0.52 2.26
CA ARG A 20 -0.36 -1.15 3.58
C ARG A 20 0.29 -0.29 4.66
N SER A 21 0.98 0.79 4.28
CA SER A 21 1.66 1.68 5.22
C SER A 21 0.70 2.43 6.14
N ARG A 22 1.21 2.86 7.31
CA ARG A 22 0.44 3.73 8.21
C ARG A 22 0.15 5.09 7.60
N TYR A 23 0.96 5.56 6.65
CA TYR A 23 0.66 6.79 5.92
C TYR A 23 -0.68 6.66 5.18
N VAL A 24 -0.85 5.57 4.42
CA VAL A 24 -2.09 5.32 3.66
C VAL A 24 -3.26 5.07 4.61
N GLU A 25 -3.05 4.30 5.68
CA GLU A 25 -4.06 4.08 6.73
C GLU A 25 -4.53 5.40 7.35
N THR A 26 -3.63 6.34 7.63
CA THR A 26 -3.95 7.56 8.36
C THR A 26 -4.56 8.63 7.44
N PHE A 27 -3.97 8.85 6.27
CA PHE A 27 -4.27 10.03 5.45
C PHE A 27 -5.11 9.70 4.22
N TRP A 28 -4.97 8.51 3.65
CA TRP A 28 -5.74 8.10 2.47
C TRP A 28 -7.07 7.44 2.83
N LEU A 29 -7.23 6.86 4.03
CA LEU A 29 -8.46 6.17 4.42
C LEU A 29 -9.72 7.06 4.34
N GLY A 30 -9.65 8.32 4.77
CA GLY A 30 -10.76 9.26 4.63
C GLY A 30 -11.04 9.69 3.18
N VAL A 31 -10.05 9.57 2.30
CA VAL A 31 -10.11 9.98 0.90
C VAL A 31 -10.61 8.86 0.01
N LEU A 32 -10.04 7.65 0.13
CA LEU A 32 -10.40 6.42 -0.59
C LEU A 32 -11.56 5.66 0.07
N GLY A 33 -11.73 5.78 1.38
CA GLY A 33 -12.69 4.99 2.13
C GLY A 33 -12.15 3.59 2.49
N PRO A 34 -12.67 2.94 3.54
CA PRO A 34 -12.12 1.69 4.06
C PRO A 34 -12.08 0.56 3.02
N THR A 35 -13.17 0.38 2.28
CA THR A 35 -13.28 -0.71 1.30
C THR A 35 -12.29 -0.57 0.14
N ALA A 36 -12.15 0.64 -0.42
CA ALA A 36 -11.22 0.88 -1.53
C ALA A 36 -9.77 0.76 -1.06
N THR A 37 -9.47 1.25 0.15
CA THR A 37 -8.14 1.11 0.75
C THR A 37 -7.78 -0.37 0.95
N TRP A 38 -8.70 -1.20 1.45
CA TRP A 38 -8.46 -2.63 1.63
C TRP A 38 -8.37 -3.39 0.31
N LEU A 39 -9.16 -3.01 -0.68
CA LEU A 39 -9.07 -3.57 -2.03
C LEU A 39 -7.71 -3.27 -2.67
N LEU A 40 -7.21 -2.05 -2.52
CA LEU A 40 -5.91 -1.65 -3.03
C LEU A 40 -4.78 -2.45 -2.37
N ARG A 41 -4.84 -2.67 -1.04
CA ARG A 41 -3.90 -3.56 -0.34
C ARG A 41 -3.87 -4.95 -0.96
N ARG A 42 -5.04 -5.56 -1.22
CA ARG A 42 -5.12 -6.86 -1.89
C ARG A 42 -4.57 -6.86 -3.31
N PHE A 43 -4.71 -5.77 -4.04
CA PHE A 43 -4.10 -5.66 -5.37
C PHE A 43 -2.59 -5.66 -5.27
N VAL A 44 -2.02 -4.87 -4.37
CA VAL A 44 -0.56 -4.81 -4.19
C VAL A 44 -0.02 -6.13 -3.65
N ASP A 45 -0.70 -6.79 -2.70
CA ASP A 45 -0.30 -8.13 -2.24
C ASP A 45 -0.28 -9.15 -3.40
N GLY A 46 -1.20 -9.03 -4.34
CA GLY A 46 -1.24 -9.87 -5.54
C GLY A 46 -0.08 -9.57 -6.48
N LEU A 47 0.26 -8.30 -6.68
CA LEU A 47 1.40 -7.87 -7.49
C LEU A 47 2.74 -8.23 -6.84
N ASP A 48 2.84 -8.25 -5.51
CA ASP A 48 4.05 -8.72 -4.81
C ASP A 48 4.31 -10.22 -5.11
N ARG A 49 3.25 -11.03 -5.24
CA ARG A 49 3.36 -12.46 -5.64
C ARG A 49 3.50 -12.68 -7.13
N SER A 50 3.06 -11.73 -7.95
CA SER A 50 3.06 -11.84 -9.42
C SER A 50 3.34 -10.45 -10.02
N PRO A 51 4.63 -10.06 -10.11
CA PRO A 51 5.02 -8.70 -10.48
C PRO A 51 4.52 -8.25 -11.85
N ASP A 52 4.44 -9.17 -12.82
CA ASP A 52 3.96 -8.90 -14.18
C ASP A 52 2.43 -8.82 -14.30
N GLY A 53 1.73 -9.09 -13.20
CA GLY A 53 0.27 -9.11 -13.12
C GLY A 53 -0.33 -10.50 -12.93
N TYR A 54 -1.62 -10.53 -12.61
CA TYR A 54 -2.34 -11.76 -12.28
C TYR A 54 -3.83 -11.66 -12.62
N SER A 55 -4.48 -12.82 -12.79
CA SER A 55 -5.93 -12.91 -12.99
C SER A 55 -6.68 -12.85 -11.67
N LEU A 56 -7.75 -12.06 -11.62
CA LEU A 56 -8.59 -11.87 -10.45
C LEU A 56 -10.07 -12.10 -10.75
N ASP A 57 -10.73 -12.88 -9.89
CA ASP A 57 -12.19 -12.96 -9.86
C ASP A 57 -12.75 -11.86 -8.95
N LEU A 58 -13.32 -10.81 -9.53
CA LEU A 58 -13.92 -9.70 -8.79
C LEU A 58 -15.10 -10.16 -7.92
N THR A 59 -15.87 -11.15 -8.35
CA THR A 59 -17.02 -11.66 -7.59
C THR A 59 -16.55 -12.45 -6.38
N ALA A 60 -15.59 -13.34 -6.55
CA ALA A 60 -15.00 -14.08 -5.44
C ALA A 60 -14.29 -13.13 -4.46
N THR A 61 -13.56 -12.14 -4.98
CA THR A 61 -12.88 -11.12 -4.17
C THR A 61 -13.87 -10.33 -3.34
N ALA A 62 -14.94 -9.80 -3.94
CA ALA A 62 -15.98 -9.08 -3.22
C ALA A 62 -16.60 -9.92 -2.09
N ARG A 63 -16.96 -11.17 -2.38
CA ARG A 63 -17.53 -12.09 -1.39
C ARG A 63 -16.57 -12.35 -0.23
N SER A 64 -15.29 -12.56 -0.50
CA SER A 64 -14.27 -12.75 0.54
C SER A 64 -13.98 -11.50 1.37
N MET A 65 -14.44 -10.33 0.93
CA MET A 65 -14.45 -9.08 1.69
C MET A 65 -15.78 -8.81 2.39
N GLY A 66 -16.76 -9.74 2.29
CA GLY A 66 -18.11 -9.57 2.84
C GLY A 66 -18.97 -8.57 2.09
N LEU A 67 -18.71 -8.34 0.79
CA LEU A 67 -19.35 -7.31 -0.01
C LEU A 67 -20.16 -7.88 -1.16
N ALA A 68 -21.26 -7.22 -1.47
CA ALA A 68 -21.99 -7.46 -2.71
C ALA A 68 -21.26 -6.84 -3.90
N TYR A 69 -21.25 -7.57 -5.02
CA TYR A 69 -20.74 -7.10 -6.30
C TYR A 69 -21.66 -7.55 -7.43
N GLN A 70 -21.97 -6.61 -8.30
CA GLN A 70 -22.75 -6.78 -9.52
C GLN A 70 -21.98 -6.05 -10.64
N PRO A 71 -21.41 -6.76 -11.62
CA PRO A 71 -20.54 -6.16 -12.64
C PRO A 71 -21.23 -5.06 -13.47
N ASP A 72 -22.52 -5.21 -13.70
CA ASP A 72 -23.40 -4.29 -14.42
C ASP A 72 -23.89 -3.12 -13.54
N ARG A 73 -23.66 -3.18 -12.23
CA ARG A 73 -24.16 -2.19 -11.27
C ARG A 73 -23.05 -1.54 -10.45
N PRO A 74 -22.54 -0.38 -10.90
CA PRO A 74 -21.48 0.35 -10.20
C PRO A 74 -21.84 0.76 -8.77
N THR A 75 -23.14 0.91 -8.46
CA THR A 75 -23.61 1.32 -7.13
C THR A 75 -23.40 0.25 -6.03
N SER A 76 -23.02 -0.98 -6.39
CA SER A 76 -22.68 -2.02 -5.40
C SER A 76 -21.50 -1.56 -4.51
N PRO A 77 -21.42 -1.95 -3.22
CA PRO A 77 -20.33 -1.50 -2.33
C PRO A 77 -18.93 -1.80 -2.89
N PHE A 78 -18.74 -2.97 -3.50
CA PHE A 78 -17.48 -3.32 -4.15
C PHE A 78 -17.26 -2.54 -5.46
N GLY A 79 -18.31 -2.35 -6.28
CA GLY A 79 -18.24 -1.52 -7.48
C GLY A 79 -17.82 -0.08 -7.17
N ARG A 80 -18.44 0.54 -6.15
CA ARG A 80 -18.05 1.88 -5.66
C ARG A 80 -16.62 1.94 -5.15
N ALA A 81 -16.10 0.86 -4.57
CA ALA A 81 -14.71 0.81 -4.12
C ALA A 81 -13.74 0.80 -5.32
N LEU A 82 -14.02 0.00 -6.35
CA LEU A 82 -13.27 0.01 -7.61
C LEU A 82 -13.30 1.40 -8.27
N GLU A 83 -14.49 2.00 -8.39
CA GLU A 83 -14.65 3.35 -8.96
C GLU A 83 -13.86 4.40 -8.18
N ARG A 84 -13.78 4.27 -6.85
CA ARG A 84 -12.98 5.19 -6.03
C ARG A 84 -11.50 5.01 -6.26
N CYS A 85 -11.01 3.77 -6.37
CA CYS A 85 -9.63 3.52 -6.76
C CYS A 85 -9.28 4.22 -8.09
N VAL A 86 -10.19 4.17 -9.08
CA VAL A 86 -10.02 4.87 -10.35
C VAL A 86 -10.09 6.39 -10.20
N MET A 87 -11.13 6.89 -9.53
CA MET A 87 -11.38 8.32 -9.32
C MET A 87 -10.23 9.03 -8.62
N PHE A 88 -9.58 8.36 -7.68
CA PHE A 88 -8.46 8.90 -6.92
C PHE A 88 -7.09 8.53 -7.49
N GLY A 89 -7.05 7.93 -8.68
CA GLY A 89 -5.83 7.65 -9.42
C GLY A 89 -4.98 6.51 -8.83
N ALA A 90 -5.54 5.67 -7.97
CA ALA A 90 -4.88 4.45 -7.49
C ALA A 90 -4.87 3.35 -8.55
N THR A 91 -5.85 3.36 -9.45
CA THR A 91 -5.98 2.40 -10.54
C THR A 91 -6.42 3.06 -11.83
N HIS A 92 -6.10 2.42 -12.95
CA HIS A 92 -6.59 2.76 -14.28
C HIS A 92 -7.35 1.56 -14.86
N THR A 93 -8.53 1.82 -15.43
CA THR A 93 -9.29 0.78 -16.13
C THR A 93 -8.67 0.50 -17.49
N LEU A 94 -8.48 -0.79 -17.79
CA LEU A 94 -8.05 -1.31 -19.08
C LEU A 94 -9.22 -2.07 -19.73
N SER A 95 -9.07 -2.48 -20.99
CA SER A 95 -10.09 -3.28 -21.68
C SER A 95 -10.31 -4.66 -21.03
N ASP A 96 -9.29 -5.22 -20.39
CA ASP A 96 -9.29 -6.57 -19.81
C ASP A 96 -9.09 -6.58 -18.28
N GLY A 97 -9.07 -5.41 -17.63
CA GLY A 97 -8.95 -5.31 -16.18
C GLY A 97 -8.44 -3.97 -15.69
N PHE A 98 -7.42 -3.98 -14.84
CA PHE A 98 -6.92 -2.78 -14.15
C PHE A 98 -5.39 -2.72 -14.14
N ALA A 99 -4.85 -1.54 -14.43
CA ALA A 99 -3.49 -1.17 -14.03
C ALA A 99 -3.55 -0.57 -12.62
N VAL A 100 -2.69 -1.01 -11.71
CA VAL A 100 -2.75 -0.65 -10.29
C VAL A 100 -1.42 -0.07 -9.85
N ARG A 101 -1.47 1.10 -9.20
CA ARG A 101 -0.28 1.66 -8.55
C ARG A 101 0.13 0.81 -7.36
N ARG A 102 1.41 0.49 -7.28
CA ARG A 102 1.99 -0.17 -6.10
C ARG A 102 2.23 0.81 -4.96
N ARG A 103 2.29 2.11 -5.26
CA ARG A 103 2.49 3.19 -4.30
C ARG A 103 1.52 4.34 -4.56
N LEU A 104 1.02 4.95 -3.50
CA LEU A 104 0.17 6.13 -3.58
C LEU A 104 1.01 7.39 -3.36
N PRO A 105 0.78 8.47 -4.13
CA PRO A 105 1.46 9.72 -3.86
C PRO A 105 1.05 10.29 -2.49
N PRO A 106 1.78 11.27 -1.95
CA PRO A 106 1.31 12.05 -0.83
C PRO A 106 -0.10 12.59 -1.09
N VAL A 107 -0.95 12.61 -0.06
CA VAL A 107 -2.33 13.11 -0.21
C VAL A 107 -2.29 14.57 -0.65
N THR A 108 -2.97 14.89 -1.74
CA THR A 108 -2.98 16.27 -2.25
C THR A 108 -3.63 17.25 -1.26
N ALA A 109 -3.16 18.50 -1.25
CA ALA A 109 -3.72 19.56 -0.41
C ALA A 109 -5.24 19.72 -0.57
N ARG A 110 -5.76 19.50 -1.78
CA ARG A 110 -7.21 19.54 -2.05
C ARG A 110 -7.99 18.50 -1.25
N HIS A 111 -7.46 17.28 -1.13
CA HIS A 111 -8.12 16.21 -0.37
C HIS A 111 -7.91 16.40 1.14
N LEU A 112 -6.72 16.82 1.58
CA LEU A 112 -6.41 17.11 2.98
C LEU A 112 -7.35 18.16 3.59
N ARG A 113 -7.72 19.21 2.85
CA ARG A 113 -8.65 20.25 3.32
C ARG A 113 -10.01 19.72 3.79
N ARG A 114 -10.41 18.52 3.34
CA ARG A 114 -11.69 17.88 3.72
C ARG A 114 -11.55 16.99 4.97
N LEU A 115 -10.33 16.72 5.43
CA LEU A 115 -10.05 15.92 6.62
C LEU A 115 -10.09 16.78 7.89
N PRO A 116 -10.28 16.18 9.08
CA PRO A 116 -10.23 16.88 10.37
C PRO A 116 -8.90 17.62 10.60
N ALA A 117 -8.93 18.70 11.39
CA ALA A 117 -7.75 19.51 11.68
C ALA A 117 -6.58 18.68 12.25
N SER A 118 -6.87 17.80 13.20
CA SER A 118 -5.88 16.88 13.79
C SER A 118 -5.19 15.99 12.76
N VAL A 119 -5.91 15.54 11.72
CA VAL A 119 -5.33 14.70 10.65
C VAL A 119 -4.46 15.52 9.71
N ARG A 120 -4.83 16.78 9.44
CA ARG A 120 -3.99 17.70 8.65
C ARG A 120 -2.70 18.06 9.38
N GLU A 121 -2.78 18.38 10.66
CA GLU A 121 -1.62 18.67 11.50
C GLU A 121 -0.68 17.46 11.60
N ALA A 122 -1.24 16.25 11.75
CA ALA A 122 -0.46 15.01 11.73
C ALA A 122 0.21 14.76 10.37
N HIS A 123 -0.45 15.13 9.26
CA HIS A 123 0.13 15.01 7.92
C HIS A 123 1.28 15.99 7.71
N ASP A 124 1.11 17.25 8.10
CA ASP A 124 2.16 18.28 8.04
C ASP A 124 3.36 17.86 8.90
N THR A 125 3.10 17.33 10.10
CA THR A 125 4.16 16.76 10.96
C THR A 125 4.87 15.61 10.26
N TRP A 126 4.14 14.66 9.68
CA TRP A 126 4.73 13.51 8.97
C TRP A 126 5.66 13.94 7.83
N LEU A 127 5.28 14.95 7.04
CA LEU A 127 6.09 15.39 5.90
C LEU A 127 7.27 16.27 6.29
N THR A 128 7.24 16.88 7.48
CA THR A 128 8.31 17.77 7.96
C THR A 128 9.24 17.11 8.97
N GLU A 129 8.86 15.96 9.52
CA GLU A 129 9.67 15.20 10.47
C GLU A 129 11.00 14.79 9.83
N VAL A 130 12.09 15.25 10.45
CA VAL A 130 13.44 14.95 9.99
C VAL A 130 13.85 13.60 10.54
N VAL A 131 13.91 12.62 9.64
CA VAL A 131 14.44 11.31 9.95
C VAL A 131 15.97 11.37 10.02
N THR A 132 16.53 11.08 11.20
CA THR A 132 17.99 11.09 11.41
C THR A 132 18.63 9.79 10.96
N LEU A 133 19.89 9.86 10.48
CA LEU A 133 20.64 8.65 10.08
C LEU A 133 20.80 7.66 11.24
N ASP A 134 21.04 8.16 12.45
CA ASP A 134 21.15 7.32 13.65
C ASP A 134 19.81 6.66 14.01
N GLY A 135 18.70 7.39 13.86
CA GLY A 135 17.35 6.86 14.04
C GLY A 135 17.06 5.72 13.07
N LEU A 136 17.33 5.93 11.77
CA LEU A 136 17.20 4.90 10.74
C LEU A 136 18.07 3.69 11.02
N THR A 137 19.33 3.90 11.38
CA THR A 137 20.28 2.81 11.63
C THR A 137 19.79 1.93 12.79
N ARG A 138 19.29 2.54 13.87
CA ARG A 138 18.72 1.79 15.00
C ARG A 138 17.44 1.05 14.60
N ALA A 139 16.52 1.74 13.92
CA ALA A 139 15.25 1.15 13.50
C ALA A 139 15.44 -0.01 12.51
N HIS A 140 16.39 0.11 11.56
CA HIS A 140 16.72 -0.95 10.62
C HIS A 140 17.32 -2.18 11.32
N ARG A 141 18.18 -2.00 12.33
CA ARG A 141 18.67 -3.14 13.15
C ARG A 141 17.54 -3.87 13.87
N LEU A 142 16.55 -3.13 14.38
CA LEU A 142 15.35 -3.73 14.96
C LEU A 142 14.54 -4.48 13.89
N ALA A 143 14.37 -3.90 12.71
CA ALA A 143 13.67 -4.54 11.60
C ALA A 143 14.32 -5.87 11.19
N ILE A 144 15.65 -5.91 11.06
CA ILE A 144 16.40 -7.15 10.79
C ILE A 144 16.10 -8.18 11.89
N ALA A 145 16.20 -7.80 13.15
CA ALA A 145 15.95 -8.73 14.26
C ALA A 145 14.51 -9.27 14.25
N LEU A 146 13.51 -8.44 13.91
CA LEU A 146 12.11 -8.86 13.75
C LEU A 146 11.99 -9.88 12.60
N ARG A 147 12.61 -9.59 11.46
CA ARG A 147 12.63 -10.51 10.29
C ARG A 147 13.31 -11.84 10.61
N GLU A 148 14.42 -11.83 11.33
CA GLU A 148 15.11 -13.04 11.79
C GLU A 148 14.27 -13.86 12.79
N CYS A 149 13.42 -13.20 13.59
CA CYS A 149 12.46 -13.87 14.46
C CYS A 149 11.25 -14.44 13.70
N GLY A 150 11.11 -14.15 12.40
CA GLY A 150 10.05 -14.67 11.55
C GLY A 150 8.89 -13.70 11.30
N ASP A 151 8.97 -12.44 11.75
CA ASP A 151 7.94 -11.44 11.46
C ASP A 151 7.87 -11.13 9.96
N GLY A 152 6.67 -10.90 9.43
CA GLY A 152 6.45 -10.52 8.04
C GLY A 152 6.91 -9.08 7.74
N CYS A 153 7.29 -8.77 6.49
CA CYS A 153 7.62 -7.38 6.08
C CYS A 153 6.47 -6.40 6.37
N ASP A 154 5.23 -6.89 6.33
CA ASP A 154 4.04 -6.09 6.61
C ASP A 154 3.80 -5.79 8.09
N GLU A 155 4.48 -6.52 8.98
CA GLU A 155 4.37 -6.36 10.43
C GLU A 155 5.46 -5.44 11.00
N VAL A 156 6.59 -5.31 10.30
CA VAL A 156 7.76 -4.52 10.71
C VAL A 156 7.36 -3.10 11.13
N GLU A 157 6.60 -2.39 10.30
CA GLU A 157 6.17 -1.02 10.61
C GLU A 157 5.36 -0.95 11.91
N HIS A 158 4.47 -1.92 12.14
CA HIS A 158 3.65 -1.97 13.34
C HIS A 158 4.50 -2.23 14.58
N HIS A 159 5.43 -3.20 14.50
CA HIS A 159 6.31 -3.58 15.60
C HIS A 159 7.30 -2.46 15.95
N LEU A 160 7.90 -1.79 14.96
CA LEU A 160 8.79 -0.65 15.21
C LEU A 160 8.07 0.48 15.98
N VAL A 161 6.84 0.82 15.57
CA VAL A 161 6.04 1.81 16.31
C VAL A 161 5.71 1.32 17.72
N ALA A 162 5.38 0.04 17.90
CA ALA A 162 5.12 -0.53 19.22
C ALA A 162 6.35 -0.51 20.14
N LEU A 163 7.56 -0.60 19.56
CA LEU A 163 8.85 -0.48 20.23
C LEU A 163 9.26 0.98 20.48
N GLY A 164 8.43 1.96 20.10
CA GLY A 164 8.67 3.39 20.35
C GLY A 164 9.47 4.11 19.27
N VAL A 165 9.68 3.49 18.11
CA VAL A 165 10.22 4.19 16.93
C VAL A 165 9.17 5.16 16.40
N ASP A 166 9.59 6.37 16.05
CA ASP A 166 8.72 7.37 15.44
C ASP A 166 8.12 6.87 14.12
N ARG A 167 6.93 7.36 13.78
CA ARG A 167 6.13 6.77 12.70
C ARG A 167 6.77 6.95 11.33
N THR A 168 7.46 8.07 11.11
CA THR A 168 8.13 8.36 9.84
C THR A 168 9.36 7.47 9.67
N THR A 169 10.23 7.35 10.67
CA THR A 169 11.36 6.41 10.65
C THR A 169 10.89 4.96 10.50
N ALA A 170 9.87 4.54 11.26
CA ALA A 170 9.31 3.19 11.16
C ALA A 170 8.75 2.89 9.76
N ALA A 171 8.02 3.85 9.17
CA ALA A 171 7.50 3.70 7.81
C ALA A 171 8.61 3.64 6.78
N THR A 172 9.64 4.50 6.88
CA THR A 172 10.80 4.47 5.96
C THR A 172 11.54 3.15 6.04
N VAL A 173 11.80 2.62 7.24
CA VAL A 173 12.49 1.33 7.40
C VAL A 173 11.64 0.19 6.84
N ALA A 174 10.36 0.12 7.21
CA ALA A 174 9.49 -0.95 6.71
C ALA A 174 9.33 -0.92 5.18
N ASP A 175 9.34 0.26 4.60
CA ASP A 175 9.30 0.44 3.15
C ASP A 175 10.57 -0.09 2.47
N ASN A 176 11.75 0.22 3.03
CA ASN A 176 13.02 -0.34 2.56
C ASN A 176 13.04 -1.88 2.65
N GLU A 177 12.55 -2.45 3.75
CA GLU A 177 12.47 -3.91 3.90
C GLU A 177 11.58 -4.56 2.83
N ARG A 178 10.47 -3.91 2.44
CA ARG A 178 9.59 -4.39 1.36
C ARG A 178 10.28 -4.29 0.00
N LEU A 179 11.01 -3.19 -0.27
CA LEU A 179 11.75 -3.02 -1.52
C LEU A 179 12.84 -4.10 -1.66
N VAL A 180 13.63 -4.33 -0.61
CA VAL A 180 14.65 -5.38 -0.59
C VAL A 180 14.03 -6.77 -0.78
N ALA A 181 12.89 -7.05 -0.13
CA ALA A 181 12.19 -8.33 -0.31
C ALA A 181 11.64 -8.51 -1.74
N ALA A 182 11.22 -7.44 -2.41
CA ALA A 182 10.78 -7.49 -3.81
C ALA A 182 11.96 -7.75 -4.77
N GLU A 183 13.13 -7.19 -4.49
CA GLU A 183 14.36 -7.39 -5.29
C GLU A 183 14.99 -8.78 -5.11
N ALA A 184 14.82 -9.42 -3.94
CA ALA A 184 15.31 -10.78 -3.69
C ALA A 184 14.47 -11.88 -4.38
N SER A 185 13.28 -11.54 -4.87
CA SER A 185 12.30 -12.49 -5.43
C SER A 185 12.43 -12.92 -6.91
N PRO A 186 13.43 -12.51 -7.75
CA PRO A 186 13.44 -12.94 -9.15
C PRO A 186 14.33 -14.17 -9.48
N ASP A 187 15.30 -14.60 -8.65
CA ASP A 187 16.31 -15.58 -9.12
C ASP A 187 16.77 -16.67 -8.11
N ASP A 188 16.41 -16.59 -6.82
CA ASP A 188 16.91 -17.55 -5.81
C ASP A 188 16.20 -18.92 -5.82
N ALA A 189 15.23 -19.12 -6.72
CA ALA A 189 14.48 -20.37 -6.86
C ALA A 189 15.05 -21.35 -7.91
N GLU A 190 15.96 -20.93 -8.80
CA GLU A 190 16.51 -21.79 -9.87
C GLU A 190 17.94 -22.32 -9.60
N SER A 191 18.54 -22.07 -8.42
CA SER A 191 19.88 -22.60 -8.09
C SER A 191 19.92 -23.66 -6.97
N ARG A 192 18.76 -24.17 -6.56
CA ARG A 192 18.65 -25.33 -5.64
C ARG A 192 17.76 -26.42 -6.24
N ASP A 193 18.24 -27.05 -7.32
CA ASP A 193 18.25 -28.51 -7.49
C ASP A 193 19.00 -28.91 -8.78
#